data_AF-A0A7X7MN52-F1
#
_entry.id   AF-A0A7X7MN52-F1
#
_cell.length_a   1.000
_cell.length_b   1.000
_cell.length_c   1.000
_cell.angle_alpha   90.00
_cell.angle_beta   90.00
_cell.angle_gamma   90.00
#
_symmetry.space_group_name_H-M   'P 1'
#
loop_
_entity.id
_entity.type
_entity.pdbx_description
1 polymer ?
#
loop_
_entity_poly.entity_id
_entity_poly.type
_entity_poly.pdbx_seq_one_letter_code
_entity_poly.pdbx_strand_id
1 'polypeptide(L)'
;MTPKVKIVSPGEFRPAPGAAVGVDFETFYTGTYSVKSMGLYPYVNDPRFSAWAVAVSDGSSVCSCEPTKFPWERIAGREWVSHHREFDRSVFARLQADGKTPAGVGPCEWHDSAAACAFLQYPRDLKGACREVLGIEVDKGVRRSLRGQKDDGDLFAACGMSDEEAAYVANDAVMCLKLWREIGWRWPQHERALFEATCMMARRGVCVDWMMVDNAIKGLGRVVEGCRKAIPWNPSLSDKLFKLACGDLGVVPPASLAVGDEDYAAWLKMHEGKKCAGWALAMSRLRRANRLKKVLESMQSRRRGSDGRMVYELKYFGATTGRWAGTGGLNMQNFNRKEVEGLDIRKV
;
A
#
# COMPACT_ATOMS: atom_id res chain seq x y z
N MET A 1 -19.53 -23.27 9.37
CA MET A 1 -20.63 -22.30 9.61
C MET A 1 -20.04 -21.07 10.29
N THR A 2 -20.13 -19.90 9.68
CA THR A 2 -19.70 -18.64 10.29
C THR A 2 -20.54 -18.40 11.54
N PRO A 3 -19.95 -18.27 12.76
CA PRO A 3 -20.73 -17.99 13.96
C PRO A 3 -21.59 -16.75 13.73
N LYS A 4 -22.91 -16.86 13.97
CA LYS A 4 -23.84 -15.73 13.90
C LYS A 4 -23.46 -14.72 14.98
N VAL A 5 -22.71 -13.69 14.60
CA VAL A 5 -22.43 -12.54 15.46
C VAL A 5 -23.67 -11.65 15.43
N LYS A 6 -24.11 -11.16 16.60
CA LYS A 6 -25.25 -10.26 16.69
C LYS A 6 -24.87 -8.88 16.17
N ILE A 7 -25.46 -8.42 15.08
CA ILE A 7 -25.34 -7.03 14.65
C ILE A 7 -26.16 -6.16 15.61
N VAL A 8 -25.55 -5.09 16.13
CA VAL A 8 -26.16 -4.18 17.11
C VAL A 8 -25.95 -2.73 16.70
N SER A 9 -26.84 -1.86 17.14
CA SER A 9 -26.75 -0.43 16.84
C SER A 9 -25.66 0.28 17.67
N PRO A 10 -25.28 1.49 17.22
CA PRO A 10 -24.79 2.61 18.00
C PRO A 10 -24.84 2.48 19.51
N GLY A 11 -26.09 2.65 19.96
CA GLY A 11 -26.48 2.80 21.35
C GLY A 11 -26.39 1.51 22.15
N GLU A 12 -26.35 0.35 21.50
CA GLU A 12 -26.43 -0.97 22.12
C GLU A 12 -25.08 -1.67 22.28
N PHE A 13 -24.08 -1.33 21.45
CA PHE A 13 -22.77 -1.98 21.53
C PHE A 13 -22.11 -1.77 22.90
N ARG A 14 -21.96 -2.85 23.68
CA ARG A 14 -21.33 -2.90 25.01
C ARG A 14 -20.35 -4.08 25.07
N PRO A 15 -19.08 -3.87 24.71
CA PRO A 15 -18.08 -4.91 24.84
C PRO A 15 -17.84 -5.25 26.30
N ALA A 16 -17.78 -6.54 26.64
CA ALA A 16 -17.51 -7.03 27.98
C ALA A 16 -16.20 -6.43 28.54
N PRO A 17 -16.08 -6.11 29.84
CA PRO A 17 -14.88 -5.51 30.41
C PRO A 17 -13.59 -6.30 30.08
N GLY A 18 -12.51 -5.60 29.73
CA GLY A 18 -11.20 -6.20 29.45
C GLY A 18 -11.09 -6.96 28.11
N ALA A 19 -12.18 -7.20 27.39
CA ALA A 19 -12.11 -7.89 26.10
C ALA A 19 -11.47 -7.03 25.01
N ALA A 20 -10.54 -7.61 24.27
CA ALA A 20 -10.04 -7.06 23.02
C ALA A 20 -11.16 -6.98 21.97
N VAL A 21 -11.12 -5.94 21.14
CA VAL A 21 -12.11 -5.69 20.07
C VAL A 21 -11.45 -5.73 18.69
N GLY A 22 -12.17 -6.24 17.70
CA GLY A 22 -11.79 -6.12 16.29
C GLY A 22 -12.27 -4.79 15.74
N VAL A 23 -11.43 -4.11 14.97
CA VAL A 23 -11.71 -2.81 14.34
C VAL A 23 -11.31 -2.90 12.87
N ASP A 24 -12.19 -2.48 11.98
CA ASP A 24 -11.96 -2.42 10.55
C ASP A 24 -12.66 -1.19 9.95
N PHE A 25 -12.01 -0.53 8.99
CA PHE A 25 -12.58 0.63 8.30
C PHE A 25 -12.77 0.35 6.81
N GLU A 26 -13.89 0.86 6.29
CA GLU A 26 -14.14 0.88 4.86
C GLU A 26 -14.01 2.30 4.30
N THR A 27 -13.29 2.40 3.19
CA THR A 27 -12.90 3.67 2.58
C THR A 27 -13.23 3.71 1.09
N PHE A 28 -13.40 4.93 0.56
CA PHE A 28 -13.61 5.14 -0.87
C PHE A 28 -12.32 4.87 -1.66
N TYR A 29 -12.41 4.14 -2.77
CA TYR A 29 -11.27 3.89 -3.67
C TYR A 29 -11.74 3.68 -5.11
N THR A 30 -10.84 3.94 -6.06
CA THR A 30 -11.02 3.64 -7.48
C THR A 30 -9.82 2.84 -8.00
N GLY A 31 -9.83 2.44 -9.28
CA GLY A 31 -8.67 1.78 -9.90
C GLY A 31 -7.40 2.63 -9.90
N THR A 32 -7.54 3.95 -9.92
CA THR A 32 -6.42 4.91 -9.93
C THR A 32 -6.17 5.53 -8.56
N TYR A 33 -7.19 5.59 -7.70
CA TYR A 33 -7.12 6.10 -6.33
C TYR A 33 -7.23 4.95 -5.32
N SER A 34 -6.09 4.36 -4.92
CA SER A 34 -6.06 3.23 -3.99
C SER A 34 -4.73 3.12 -3.26
N VAL A 35 -4.71 2.45 -2.11
CA VAL A 35 -3.45 2.09 -1.40
C VAL A 35 -2.50 1.33 -2.32
N LYS A 36 -3.01 0.44 -3.19
CA LYS A 36 -2.17 -0.35 -4.12
C LYS A 36 -1.46 0.53 -5.15
N SER A 37 -2.14 1.54 -5.69
CA SER A 37 -1.57 2.42 -6.72
C SER A 37 -0.71 3.55 -6.13
N MET A 38 -1.06 4.05 -4.95
CA MET A 38 -0.46 5.26 -4.39
C MET A 38 0.50 4.98 -3.24
N GLY A 39 0.30 3.90 -2.47
CA GLY A 39 0.84 3.71 -1.12
C GLY A 39 -0.11 4.27 -0.04
N LEU A 40 0.12 3.90 1.21
CA LEU A 40 -0.79 4.19 2.33
C LEU A 40 -0.89 5.68 2.63
N TYR A 41 0.25 6.33 2.88
CA TYR A 41 0.28 7.74 3.26
C TYR A 41 -0.36 8.67 2.22
N PRO A 42 0.04 8.66 0.94
CA PRO A 42 -0.59 9.51 -0.07
C PRO A 42 -2.06 9.19 -0.29
N TYR A 43 -2.49 7.93 -0.11
CA TYR A 43 -3.90 7.57 -0.22
C TYR A 43 -4.74 8.20 0.89
N VAL A 44 -4.34 8.02 2.16
CA VAL A 44 -5.08 8.53 3.34
C VAL A 44 -5.03 10.05 3.44
N ASN A 45 -4.00 10.69 2.88
CA ASN A 45 -3.84 12.14 2.92
C ASN A 45 -4.33 12.87 1.66
N ASP A 46 -4.88 12.15 0.68
CA ASP A 46 -5.47 12.75 -0.52
C ASP A 46 -6.77 13.52 -0.16
N PRO A 47 -7.07 14.66 -0.82
CA PRO A 47 -8.31 15.39 -0.61
C PRO A 47 -9.59 14.57 -0.86
N ARG A 48 -9.51 13.50 -1.68
CA ARG A 48 -10.63 12.59 -1.95
C ARG A 48 -10.83 11.53 -0.87
N PHE A 49 -9.97 11.49 0.14
CA PHE A 49 -10.05 10.47 1.19
C PHE A 49 -11.36 10.57 1.95
N SER A 50 -12.06 9.44 2.04
CA SER A 50 -13.29 9.31 2.80
C SER A 50 -13.37 7.90 3.38
N ALA A 51 -13.37 7.80 4.70
CA ALA A 51 -13.78 6.60 5.41
C ALA A 51 -15.28 6.70 5.67
N TRP A 52 -16.03 5.75 5.13
CA TRP A 52 -17.49 5.81 5.10
C TRP A 52 -18.13 4.86 6.11
N ALA A 53 -17.40 3.83 6.55
CA ALA A 53 -17.82 3.00 7.66
C ALA A 53 -16.67 2.53 8.55
N VAL A 54 -17.07 2.16 9.77
CA VAL A 54 -16.28 1.38 10.71
C VAL A 54 -17.11 0.17 11.15
N ALA A 55 -16.47 -0.97 11.29
CA ALA A 55 -16.98 -2.10 12.07
C ALA A 55 -16.16 -2.28 13.34
N VAL A 56 -16.84 -2.48 14.46
CA VAL A 56 -16.23 -2.85 15.73
C VAL A 56 -16.90 -4.08 16.30
N SER A 57 -16.14 -5.13 16.58
CA SER A 57 -16.64 -6.39 17.14
C SER A 57 -16.00 -6.74 18.47
N ASP A 58 -16.79 -7.30 19.40
CA ASP A 58 -16.28 -7.96 20.60
C ASP A 58 -16.23 -9.50 20.46
N GLY A 59 -16.57 -10.00 19.27
CA GLY A 59 -16.64 -11.42 18.89
C GLY A 59 -18.00 -12.08 19.16
N SER A 60 -18.85 -11.49 20.00
CA SER A 60 -20.24 -11.91 20.24
C SER A 60 -21.26 -10.99 19.55
N SER A 61 -20.94 -9.70 19.51
CA SER A 61 -21.67 -8.63 18.84
C SER A 61 -20.75 -7.82 17.93
N VAL A 62 -21.34 -7.11 16.96
CA VAL A 62 -20.65 -6.21 16.04
C VAL A 62 -21.51 -4.99 15.76
N CYS A 63 -20.89 -3.83 15.76
CA CYS A 63 -21.51 -2.56 15.37
C CYS A 63 -20.85 -2.08 14.08
N SER A 64 -21.64 -1.92 13.02
CA SER A 64 -21.22 -1.32 11.76
C SER A 64 -21.96 0.00 11.58
N CYS A 65 -21.23 1.10 11.40
CA CYS A 65 -21.82 2.43 11.23
C CYS A 65 -20.85 3.42 10.58
N GLU A 66 -21.34 4.62 10.28
CA GLU A 66 -20.47 5.74 9.90
C GLU A 66 -19.58 6.13 11.10
N PRO A 67 -18.27 6.42 10.89
CA PRO A 67 -17.32 6.60 11.99
C PRO A 67 -17.67 7.67 13.04
N THR A 68 -18.33 8.77 12.67
CA THR A 68 -18.76 9.83 13.62
C THR A 68 -19.89 9.37 14.53
N LYS A 69 -20.65 8.35 14.14
CA LYS A 69 -21.76 7.79 14.93
C LYS A 69 -21.30 6.73 15.93
N PHE A 70 -20.09 6.19 15.78
CA PHE A 70 -19.60 5.15 16.67
C PHE A 70 -19.24 5.70 18.07
N PRO A 71 -19.64 5.05 19.17
CA PRO A 71 -19.36 5.51 20.54
C PRO A 71 -17.94 5.13 20.97
N TRP A 72 -16.93 5.79 20.40
CA TRP A 72 -15.50 5.50 20.59
C TRP A 72 -15.05 5.35 22.04
N GLU A 73 -15.62 6.13 22.97
CA GLU A 73 -15.32 6.06 24.40
C GLU A 73 -15.58 4.69 25.02
N ARG A 74 -16.47 3.87 24.45
CA ARG A 74 -16.76 2.52 24.97
C ARG A 74 -15.62 1.53 24.74
N ILE A 75 -14.74 1.83 23.81
CA ILE A 75 -13.57 1.00 23.50
C ILE A 75 -12.24 1.71 23.77
N ALA A 76 -12.29 2.92 24.33
CA ALA A 76 -11.10 3.66 24.74
C ALA A 76 -10.28 2.85 25.77
N GLY A 77 -8.96 2.85 25.62
CA GLY A 77 -8.04 2.15 26.51
C GLY A 77 -8.10 0.61 26.45
N ARG A 78 -8.86 0.04 25.50
CA ARG A 78 -8.90 -1.42 25.27
C ARG A 78 -7.84 -1.85 24.27
N GLU A 79 -7.57 -3.15 24.24
CA GLU A 79 -6.84 -3.75 23.14
C GLU A 79 -7.71 -3.75 21.87
N TRP A 80 -7.16 -3.23 20.77
CA TRP A 80 -7.80 -3.31 19.46
C TRP A 80 -7.05 -4.31 18.59
N VAL A 81 -7.73 -4.86 17.60
CA VAL A 81 -7.18 -5.80 16.64
C VAL A 81 -7.66 -5.40 15.26
N SER A 82 -6.75 -5.32 14.31
CA SER A 82 -7.10 -5.18 12.89
C SER A 82 -6.32 -6.18 12.05
N HIS A 83 -6.71 -6.35 10.79
CA HIS A 83 -5.96 -7.17 9.83
C HIS A 83 -5.29 -6.24 8.83
N HIS A 84 -3.96 -6.09 8.89
CA HIS A 84 -3.21 -4.96 8.28
C HIS A 84 -3.39 -3.62 9.01
N ARG A 85 -3.19 -3.64 10.33
CA ARG A 85 -3.42 -2.53 11.26
C ARG A 85 -2.94 -1.16 10.81
N GLU A 86 -1.79 -1.04 10.15
CA GLU A 86 -1.27 0.28 9.76
C GLU A 86 -2.22 1.04 8.83
N PHE A 87 -3.04 0.32 8.05
CA PHE A 87 -4.12 0.93 7.29
C PHE A 87 -5.17 1.55 8.22
N ASP A 88 -5.82 0.74 9.07
CA ASP A 88 -6.87 1.18 9.99
C ASP A 88 -6.40 2.27 10.95
N ARG A 89 -5.15 2.15 11.43
CA ARG A 89 -4.52 3.16 12.28
C ARG A 89 -4.33 4.49 11.55
N SER A 90 -3.98 4.45 10.26
CA SER A 90 -3.84 5.67 9.45
C SER A 90 -5.20 6.30 9.17
N VAL A 91 -6.22 5.48 8.89
CA VAL A 91 -7.61 5.94 8.75
C VAL A 91 -8.08 6.61 10.04
N PHE A 92 -7.94 5.95 11.19
CA PHE A 92 -8.34 6.48 12.48
C PHE A 92 -7.62 7.79 12.82
N ALA A 93 -6.30 7.85 12.64
CA ALA A 93 -5.53 9.07 12.88
C ALA A 93 -5.98 10.23 11.97
N ARG A 94 -6.32 9.94 10.71
CA ARG A 94 -6.87 10.94 9.79
C ARG A 94 -8.25 11.43 10.25
N LEU A 95 -9.13 10.52 10.67
CA LEU A 95 -10.44 10.88 11.19
C LEU A 95 -10.36 11.71 12.48
N GLN A 96 -9.39 11.45 13.36
CA GLN A 96 -9.12 12.31 14.52
C GLN A 96 -8.64 13.70 14.11
N ALA A 97 -7.72 13.78 13.14
CA ALA A 97 -7.24 15.06 12.61
C ALA A 97 -8.35 15.89 11.96
N ASP A 98 -9.31 15.23 11.30
CA ASP A 98 -10.48 15.85 10.69
C ASP A 98 -11.62 16.14 11.70
N GLY A 99 -11.43 15.82 13.00
CA GLY A 99 -12.44 16.03 14.05
C GLY A 99 -13.66 15.10 13.95
N LYS A 100 -13.59 14.04 13.15
CA LYS A 100 -14.68 13.06 12.95
C LYS A 100 -14.74 11.99 14.03
N THR A 101 -13.66 11.82 14.79
CA THR A 101 -13.62 10.93 15.97
C THR A 101 -13.00 11.68 17.15
N PRO A 102 -13.39 11.35 18.41
CA PRO A 102 -12.91 12.09 19.56
C PRO A 102 -11.38 12.10 19.68
N ALA A 103 -10.83 13.27 19.99
CA ALA A 103 -9.42 13.40 20.34
C ALA A 103 -9.16 12.72 21.68
N GLY A 104 -8.01 12.04 21.80
CA GLY A 104 -7.61 11.36 23.06
C GLY A 104 -8.19 9.96 23.23
N VAL A 105 -9.16 9.53 22.41
CA VAL A 105 -9.57 8.13 22.36
C VAL A 105 -8.57 7.33 21.55
N GLY A 106 -8.19 6.17 22.08
CA GLY A 106 -7.39 5.19 21.37
C GLY A 106 -7.25 3.90 22.16
N PRO A 107 -6.68 2.86 21.53
CA PRO A 107 -6.38 1.62 22.21
C PRO A 107 -5.23 1.78 23.20
N CYS A 108 -5.18 0.92 24.22
CA CYS A 108 -3.96 0.73 25.02
C CYS A 108 -2.88 -0.02 24.23
N GLU A 109 -3.30 -0.97 23.39
CA GLU A 109 -2.47 -1.68 22.42
C GLU A 109 -3.31 -2.02 21.19
N TRP A 110 -2.73 -1.93 20.00
CA TRP A 110 -3.42 -2.24 18.75
C TRP A 110 -2.67 -3.33 18.01
N HIS A 111 -3.23 -4.53 17.97
CA HIS A 111 -2.60 -5.72 17.40
C HIS A 111 -2.87 -5.86 15.90
N ASP A 112 -1.95 -6.51 15.18
CA ASP A 112 -2.09 -6.84 13.77
C ASP A 112 -2.16 -8.37 13.58
N SER A 113 -3.35 -8.86 13.28
CA SER A 113 -3.59 -10.28 13.01
C SER A 113 -2.86 -10.78 11.75
N ALA A 114 -2.62 -9.92 10.75
CA ALA A 114 -1.87 -10.26 9.54
C ALA A 114 -0.36 -10.38 9.82
N ALA A 115 0.16 -9.59 10.75
CA ALA A 115 1.55 -9.73 11.21
C ALA A 115 1.74 -11.03 12.01
N ALA A 116 0.80 -11.38 12.88
CA ALA A 116 0.79 -12.67 13.59
C ALA A 116 0.74 -13.85 12.60
N CYS A 117 -0.14 -13.79 11.59
CA CYS A 117 -0.20 -14.81 10.53
C CYS A 117 1.14 -14.94 9.80
N ALA A 118 1.75 -13.82 9.42
CA ALA A 118 3.02 -13.81 8.68
C ALA A 118 4.17 -14.41 9.50
N PHE A 119 4.24 -14.10 10.80
CA PHE A 119 5.23 -14.70 11.70
C PHE A 119 5.09 -16.23 11.72
N LEU A 120 3.86 -16.72 11.86
CA LEU A 120 3.53 -18.15 11.93
C LEU A 120 3.51 -18.84 10.55
N GLN A 121 3.89 -18.15 9.48
CA GLN A 121 3.89 -18.65 8.09
C GLN A 121 2.50 -19.04 7.56
N TYR A 122 1.43 -18.51 8.15
CA TYR A 122 0.08 -18.59 7.58
C TYR A 122 -0.09 -17.59 6.42
N PRO A 123 -1.06 -17.81 5.52
CA PRO A 123 -1.40 -16.81 4.51
C PRO A 123 -1.66 -15.45 5.16
N ARG A 124 -1.12 -14.39 4.55
CA ARG A 124 -1.21 -13.06 5.13
C ARG A 124 -2.54 -12.37 4.86
N ASP A 125 -3.19 -12.66 3.74
CA ASP A 125 -4.48 -12.06 3.43
C ASP A 125 -5.59 -12.69 4.26
N LEU A 126 -6.59 -11.90 4.65
CA LEU A 126 -7.64 -12.31 5.58
C LEU A 126 -8.36 -13.59 5.13
N LYS A 127 -8.67 -13.69 3.83
CA LYS A 127 -9.35 -14.86 3.28
C LYS A 127 -8.49 -16.12 3.44
N GLY A 128 -7.22 -16.06 3.03
CA GLY A 128 -6.29 -17.17 3.18
C GLY A 128 -6.08 -17.54 4.66
N ALA A 129 -5.91 -16.54 5.53
CA ALA A 129 -5.74 -16.74 6.96
C ALA A 129 -6.94 -17.42 7.60
N CYS A 130 -8.17 -16.94 7.34
CA CYS A 130 -9.39 -17.54 7.87
C CYS A 130 -9.59 -18.98 7.41
N ARG A 131 -9.27 -19.28 6.15
CA ARG A 131 -9.37 -20.64 5.64
C ARG A 131 -8.39 -21.58 6.34
N GLU A 132 -7.14 -21.17 6.46
CA GLU A 132 -6.06 -22.01 7.00
C GLU A 132 -6.14 -22.16 8.52
N VAL A 133 -6.40 -21.07 9.23
CA VAL A 133 -6.39 -21.02 10.70
C VAL A 133 -7.74 -21.42 11.28
N LEU A 134 -8.85 -21.00 10.68
CA LEU A 134 -10.20 -21.18 11.24
C LEU A 134 -11.05 -22.20 10.48
N GLY A 135 -10.62 -22.68 9.31
CA GLY A 135 -11.44 -23.51 8.44
C GLY A 135 -12.67 -22.78 7.88
N ILE A 136 -12.63 -21.44 7.81
CA ILE A 136 -13.75 -20.60 7.35
C ILE A 136 -13.46 -20.04 5.97
N GLU A 137 -14.33 -20.33 5.00
CA GLU A 137 -14.32 -19.66 3.70
C GLU A 137 -14.96 -18.28 3.81
N VAL A 138 -14.18 -17.24 3.51
CA VAL A 138 -14.66 -15.85 3.44
C VAL A 138 -15.10 -15.55 2.01
N ASP A 139 -16.40 -15.34 1.81
CA ASP A 139 -16.96 -14.95 0.52
C ASP A 139 -16.75 -13.45 0.25
N LYS A 140 -16.24 -13.13 -0.95
CA LYS A 140 -16.01 -11.76 -1.43
C LYS A 140 -17.11 -11.29 -2.40
N GLY A 141 -18.18 -12.07 -2.58
CA GLY A 141 -19.28 -11.82 -3.51
C GLY A 141 -19.91 -10.44 -3.39
N VAL A 142 -20.14 -9.96 -2.15
CA VAL A 142 -20.82 -8.69 -1.86
C VAL A 142 -20.02 -7.46 -2.33
N ARG A 143 -18.69 -7.53 -2.33
CA ARG A 143 -17.81 -6.45 -2.80
C ARG A 143 -17.94 -6.19 -4.31
N ARG A 144 -18.42 -7.17 -5.10
CA ARG A 144 -18.61 -7.03 -6.56
C ARG A 144 -19.94 -6.38 -6.92
N SER A 145 -21.00 -6.58 -6.14
CA SER A 145 -22.30 -5.94 -6.36
C SER A 145 -22.30 -4.46 -5.96
N LEU A 146 -21.52 -4.09 -4.94
CA LEU A 146 -21.35 -2.69 -4.51
C LEU A 146 -20.44 -1.87 -5.45
N ARG A 147 -19.67 -2.54 -6.32
CA ARG A 147 -18.74 -1.89 -7.24
C ARG A 147 -19.50 -1.37 -8.47
N GLY A 148 -19.79 -0.07 -8.49
CA GLY A 148 -20.33 0.63 -9.66
C GLY A 148 -21.86 0.73 -9.74
N GLN A 149 -22.58 0.59 -8.63
CA GLN A 149 -24.04 0.75 -8.58
C GLN A 149 -24.53 2.06 -7.94
N LYS A 150 -23.65 2.93 -7.45
CA LYS A 150 -24.04 4.22 -6.86
C LYS A 150 -22.99 5.26 -7.24
N ASP A 151 -23.43 6.39 -7.80
CA ASP A 151 -22.56 7.48 -8.24
C ASP A 151 -21.60 7.91 -7.13
N ASP A 152 -20.37 8.30 -7.52
CA ASP A 152 -19.17 8.55 -6.72
C ASP A 152 -19.30 9.56 -5.55
N GLY A 153 -20.52 10.04 -5.22
CA GLY A 153 -20.81 10.97 -4.14
C GLY A 153 -21.78 10.49 -3.05
N ASP A 154 -22.38 9.29 -3.16
CA ASP A 154 -23.58 8.96 -2.38
C ASP A 154 -23.57 7.57 -1.71
N LEU A 155 -22.41 7.15 -1.18
CA LEU A 155 -22.33 5.89 -0.42
C LEU A 155 -23.16 5.94 0.87
N PHE A 156 -23.46 7.13 1.42
CA PHE A 156 -24.17 7.32 2.70
C PHE A 156 -25.16 8.49 2.76
N ALA A 157 -25.28 9.33 1.73
CA ALA A 157 -25.82 10.68 1.95
C ALA A 157 -27.34 10.75 2.06
N ALA A 158 -28.09 9.66 1.77
CA ALA A 158 -29.56 9.72 1.79
C ALA A 158 -30.30 8.79 2.78
N CYS A 159 -29.80 7.59 3.13
CA CYS A 159 -30.66 6.59 3.83
C CYS A 159 -30.01 5.78 4.97
N GLY A 160 -28.73 5.98 5.27
CA GLY A 160 -28.01 5.08 6.19
C GLY A 160 -27.60 3.75 5.54
N MET A 161 -26.82 2.96 6.28
CA MET A 161 -26.31 1.65 5.84
C MET A 161 -27.43 0.61 5.83
N SER A 162 -27.57 -0.19 4.76
CA SER A 162 -28.51 -1.32 4.77
C SER A 162 -28.03 -2.45 5.70
N ASP A 163 -28.93 -3.37 6.08
CA ASP A 163 -28.55 -4.52 6.89
C ASP A 163 -27.54 -5.44 6.17
N GLU A 164 -27.63 -5.57 4.84
CA GLU A 164 -26.66 -6.33 4.04
C GLU A 164 -25.29 -5.63 3.98
N GLU A 165 -25.27 -4.30 3.83
CA GLU A 165 -24.04 -3.50 3.89
C GLU A 165 -23.42 -3.61 5.29
N ALA A 166 -24.21 -3.53 6.35
CA ALA A 166 -23.75 -3.68 7.74
C ALA A 166 -23.16 -5.06 8.01
N ALA A 167 -23.79 -6.12 7.49
CA ALA A 167 -23.29 -7.49 7.59
C ALA A 167 -21.98 -7.71 6.83
N TYR A 168 -21.83 -7.07 5.66
CA TYR A 168 -20.58 -7.12 4.89
C TYR A 168 -19.44 -6.41 5.63
N VAL A 169 -19.66 -5.16 6.06
CA VAL A 169 -18.67 -4.34 6.77
C VAL A 169 -18.26 -5.00 8.10
N ALA A 170 -19.20 -5.67 8.77
CA ALA A 170 -18.95 -6.37 10.02
C ALA A 170 -17.92 -7.51 9.91
N ASN A 171 -17.80 -8.14 8.73
CA ASN A 171 -17.10 -9.41 8.60
C ASN A 171 -15.61 -9.29 8.95
N ASP A 172 -14.93 -8.26 8.45
CA ASP A 172 -13.47 -8.18 8.58
C ASP A 172 -13.05 -7.88 10.04
N ALA A 173 -13.81 -7.04 10.76
CA ALA A 173 -13.64 -6.82 12.21
C ALA A 173 -13.89 -8.10 13.03
N VAL A 174 -14.89 -8.90 12.67
CA VAL A 174 -15.17 -10.18 13.35
C VAL A 174 -14.04 -11.19 13.10
N MET A 175 -13.61 -11.32 11.84
CA MET A 175 -12.63 -12.32 11.43
C MET A 175 -11.23 -11.99 11.96
N CYS A 176 -10.81 -10.73 11.95
CA CYS A 176 -9.50 -10.33 12.46
C CYS A 176 -9.38 -10.62 13.97
N LEU A 177 -10.45 -10.38 14.74
CA LEU A 177 -10.50 -10.68 16.17
C LEU A 177 -10.48 -12.19 16.45
N LYS A 178 -11.21 -12.98 15.65
CA LYS A 178 -11.19 -14.45 15.76
C LYS A 178 -9.80 -15.01 15.48
N LEU A 179 -9.15 -14.55 14.41
CA LEU A 179 -7.77 -14.91 14.12
C LEU A 179 -6.87 -14.56 15.30
N TRP A 180 -6.96 -13.33 15.82
CA TRP A 180 -6.14 -12.91 16.94
C TRP A 180 -6.32 -13.77 18.20
N ARG A 181 -7.57 -14.12 18.54
CA ARG A 181 -7.83 -15.02 19.68
C ARG A 181 -7.23 -16.40 19.47
N GLU A 182 -7.24 -16.91 18.25
CA GLU A 182 -6.72 -18.24 17.91
C GLU A 182 -5.18 -18.28 17.91
N ILE A 183 -4.52 -17.29 17.32
CA ILE A 183 -3.07 -17.36 17.05
C ILE A 183 -2.24 -16.27 17.70
N GLY A 184 -2.85 -15.21 18.22
CA GLY A 184 -2.14 -14.04 18.75
C GLY A 184 -1.17 -14.42 19.86
N TRP A 185 -1.58 -15.31 20.77
CA TRP A 185 -0.76 -15.81 21.87
C TRP A 185 0.52 -16.55 21.40
N ARG A 186 0.54 -17.06 20.16
CA ARG A 186 1.71 -17.72 19.56
C ARG A 186 2.72 -16.75 18.94
N TRP A 187 2.37 -15.46 18.81
CA TRP A 187 3.27 -14.43 18.34
C TRP A 187 4.01 -13.78 19.52
N PRO A 188 5.30 -14.08 19.73
CA PRO A 188 6.03 -13.69 20.94
C PRO A 188 6.20 -12.18 21.09
N GLN A 189 6.31 -11.71 22.33
CA GLN A 189 6.40 -10.28 22.63
C GLN A 189 7.59 -9.58 21.95
N HIS A 190 8.73 -10.26 21.80
CA HIS A 190 9.90 -9.67 21.13
C HIS A 190 9.64 -9.43 19.63
N GLU A 191 8.90 -10.31 18.96
CA GLU A 191 8.52 -10.16 17.56
C GLU A 191 7.45 -9.07 17.38
N ARG A 192 6.51 -8.95 18.33
CA ARG A 192 5.58 -7.82 18.38
C ARG A 192 6.32 -6.49 18.53
N ALA A 193 7.35 -6.45 19.38
CA ALA A 193 8.19 -5.26 19.54
C ALA A 193 8.96 -4.92 18.25
N LEU A 194 9.45 -5.92 17.50
CA LEU A 194 10.09 -5.72 16.19
C LEU A 194 9.09 -5.18 15.16
N PHE A 195 7.86 -5.67 15.15
CA PHE A 195 6.79 -5.11 14.33
C PHE A 195 6.46 -3.66 14.71
N GLU A 196 6.32 -3.35 16.00
CA GLU A 196 6.11 -1.97 16.45
C GLU A 196 7.25 -1.05 16.04
N ALA A 197 8.49 -1.46 16.26
CA ALA A 197 9.67 -0.70 15.83
C ALA A 197 9.63 -0.44 14.31
N THR A 198 9.27 -1.44 13.52
CA THR A 198 9.11 -1.31 12.06
C THR A 198 8.09 -0.24 11.69
N CYS A 199 6.89 -0.33 12.29
CA CYS A 199 5.81 0.62 12.01
C CYS A 199 6.16 2.03 12.50
N MET A 200 6.80 2.17 13.66
CA MET A 200 7.28 3.45 14.18
C MET A 200 8.34 4.07 13.27
N MET A 201 9.31 3.30 12.79
CA MET A 201 10.33 3.78 11.85
C MET A 201 9.73 4.25 10.53
N ALA A 202 8.82 3.46 9.96
CA ALA A 202 8.08 3.76 8.74
C ALA A 202 7.26 5.05 8.87
N ARG A 203 6.47 5.17 9.95
CA ARG A 203 5.68 6.38 10.25
C ARG A 203 6.56 7.57 10.55
N ARG A 204 7.64 7.42 11.33
CA ARG A 204 8.57 8.53 11.61
C ARG A 204 9.14 9.08 10.32
N GLY A 205 9.53 8.21 9.40
CA GLY A 205 10.09 8.58 8.11
C GLY A 205 11.52 9.14 8.22
N VAL A 206 12.09 9.45 7.06
CA VAL A 206 13.46 9.94 6.91
C VAL A 206 13.49 11.40 6.46
N CYS A 207 14.56 12.12 6.81
CA CYS A 207 14.80 13.44 6.25
C CYS A 207 15.26 13.30 4.80
N VAL A 208 14.84 14.25 3.96
CA VAL A 208 15.17 14.29 2.53
C VAL A 208 15.42 15.76 2.17
N ASP A 209 16.48 16.01 1.41
CA ASP A 209 16.73 17.25 0.69
C ASP A 209 15.77 17.35 -0.50
N TRP A 210 14.61 17.96 -0.23
CA TRP A 210 13.58 18.15 -1.23
C TRP A 210 13.99 19.05 -2.38
N MET A 211 14.90 20.00 -2.15
CA MET A 211 15.39 20.86 -3.22
C MET A 211 16.23 20.04 -4.20
N MET A 212 17.06 19.13 -3.69
CA MET A 212 17.81 18.18 -4.53
C MET A 212 16.87 17.25 -5.30
N VAL A 213 15.85 16.70 -4.64
CA VAL A 213 14.83 15.84 -5.29
C VAL A 213 14.10 16.59 -6.41
N ASP A 214 13.63 17.81 -6.15
CA ASP A 214 12.88 18.62 -7.12
C ASP A 214 13.74 18.96 -8.34
N ASN A 215 15.00 19.35 -8.11
CA ASN A 215 15.96 19.64 -9.18
C ASN A 215 16.30 18.39 -9.99
N ALA A 216 16.48 17.25 -9.33
CA ALA A 216 16.72 15.97 -9.98
C ALA A 216 15.54 15.54 -10.86
N ILE A 217 14.29 15.66 -10.40
CA ILE A 217 13.11 15.33 -11.19
C ILE A 217 13.03 16.19 -12.46
N LYS A 218 13.29 17.50 -12.36
CA LYS A 218 13.34 18.41 -13.52
C LYS A 218 14.45 18.01 -14.49
N GLY A 219 15.66 17.74 -13.98
CA GLY A 219 16.81 17.29 -14.77
C GLY A 219 16.53 15.99 -15.52
N LEU A 220 16.07 14.97 -14.81
CA LEU A 220 15.70 13.68 -15.39
C LEU A 220 14.54 13.79 -16.38
N GLY A 221 13.59 14.71 -16.15
CA GLY A 221 12.52 15.01 -17.10
C GLY A 221 13.06 15.45 -18.45
N ARG A 222 14.06 16.35 -18.47
CA ARG A 222 14.73 16.76 -19.72
C ARG A 222 15.45 15.61 -20.41
N VAL A 223 16.12 14.75 -19.65
CA VAL A 223 16.78 13.53 -20.18
C VAL A 223 15.76 12.57 -20.80
N VAL A 224 14.66 12.32 -20.10
CA VAL A 224 13.57 11.44 -20.57
C VAL A 224 12.98 11.96 -21.87
N GLU A 225 12.65 13.25 -21.96
CA GLU A 225 12.10 13.83 -23.19
C GLU A 225 13.11 13.84 -24.34
N GLY A 226 14.39 14.11 -24.05
CA GLY A 226 15.46 14.00 -25.05
C GLY A 226 15.58 12.59 -25.63
N CYS A 227 15.52 11.56 -24.77
CA CYS A 227 15.58 10.17 -25.22
C CYS A 227 14.32 9.77 -26.02
N ARG A 228 13.14 10.25 -25.63
CA ARG A 228 11.89 10.01 -26.38
C ARG A 228 11.95 10.62 -27.77
N LYS A 229 12.44 11.85 -27.91
CA LYS A 229 12.62 12.51 -29.22
C LYS A 229 13.62 11.81 -30.12
N ALA A 230 14.63 11.15 -29.56
CA ALA A 230 15.63 10.39 -30.31
C ALA A 230 15.09 9.03 -30.83
N ILE A 231 13.95 8.56 -30.33
CA ILE A 231 13.34 7.28 -30.69
C ILE A 231 12.16 7.55 -31.63
N PRO A 232 12.14 7.03 -32.87
CA PRO A 232 11.14 7.41 -33.87
C PRO A 232 9.76 6.77 -33.68
N TRP A 233 9.55 5.98 -32.62
CA TRP A 233 8.29 5.28 -32.37
C TRP A 233 7.73 5.50 -30.95
N ASN A 234 6.45 5.18 -30.81
CA ASN A 234 5.73 5.21 -29.55
C ASN A 234 4.92 3.91 -29.39
N PRO A 235 4.94 3.22 -28.23
CA PRO A 235 5.71 3.53 -27.00
C PRO A 235 7.22 3.37 -27.17
N SER A 236 8.02 4.35 -26.72
CA SER A 236 9.47 4.39 -26.96
C SER A 236 10.28 3.22 -26.37
N LEU A 237 9.74 2.51 -25.37
CA LEU A 237 10.38 1.33 -24.78
C LEU A 237 9.90 -0.01 -25.39
N SER A 238 9.14 0.03 -26.49
CA SER A 238 8.65 -1.17 -27.18
C SER A 238 9.77 -1.93 -27.90
N ASP A 239 10.11 -3.11 -27.40
CA ASP A 239 11.09 -4.02 -28.02
C ASP A 239 10.65 -4.46 -29.44
N LYS A 240 9.35 -4.71 -29.64
CA LYS A 240 8.80 -5.07 -30.95
C LYS A 240 9.08 -3.99 -32.01
N LEU A 241 8.86 -2.73 -31.66
CA LEU A 241 9.07 -1.60 -32.58
C LEU A 241 10.55 -1.33 -32.82
N PHE A 242 11.40 -1.52 -31.80
CA PHE A 242 12.85 -1.47 -31.96
C PHE A 242 13.35 -2.53 -32.96
N LYS A 243 12.86 -3.77 -32.84
CA LYS A 243 13.24 -4.87 -33.74
C LYS A 243 12.81 -4.61 -35.18
N LEU A 244 11.60 -4.11 -35.38
CA LEU A 244 11.10 -3.72 -36.70
C LEU A 244 12.00 -2.64 -37.33
N ALA A 245 12.29 -1.57 -36.59
CA ALA A 245 13.12 -0.47 -37.07
C ALA A 245 14.57 -0.90 -37.36
N CYS A 246 15.13 -1.87 -36.63
CA CYS A 246 16.43 -2.45 -36.96
C CYS A 246 16.35 -3.29 -38.25
N GLY A 247 15.28 -4.08 -38.42
CA GLY A 247 15.01 -4.86 -39.62
C GLY A 247 14.90 -4.00 -40.89
N ASP A 248 14.26 -2.84 -40.80
CA ASP A 248 14.17 -1.87 -41.90
C ASP A 248 15.55 -1.33 -42.34
N LEU A 249 16.56 -1.40 -41.46
CA LEU A 249 17.96 -1.07 -41.74
C LEU A 249 18.81 -2.29 -42.14
N GLY A 250 18.20 -3.47 -42.28
CA GLY A 250 18.91 -4.73 -42.53
C GLY A 250 19.79 -5.19 -41.37
N VAL A 251 19.54 -4.70 -40.15
CA VAL A 251 20.33 -5.01 -38.95
C VAL A 251 19.56 -6.00 -38.08
N VAL A 252 20.21 -7.10 -37.70
CA VAL A 252 19.67 -8.02 -36.70
C VAL A 252 19.89 -7.43 -35.31
N PRO A 253 18.83 -7.16 -34.52
CA PRO A 253 18.96 -6.62 -33.17
C PRO A 253 19.43 -7.70 -32.17
N PRO A 254 20.07 -7.31 -31.05
CA PRO A 254 20.47 -8.26 -30.01
C PRO A 254 19.23 -8.83 -29.30
N ALA A 255 19.38 -10.01 -28.68
CA ALA A 255 18.31 -10.64 -27.92
C ALA A 255 17.90 -9.85 -26.67
N SER A 256 18.82 -9.07 -26.12
CA SER A 256 18.67 -8.30 -24.88
C SER A 256 19.38 -6.95 -25.00
N LEU A 257 18.84 -5.95 -24.31
CA LEU A 257 19.44 -4.62 -24.13
C LEU A 257 19.91 -4.41 -22.68
N ALA A 258 20.15 -5.50 -21.94
CA ALA A 258 20.55 -5.45 -20.55
C ALA A 258 22.00 -4.95 -20.42
N VAL A 259 22.24 -4.08 -19.45
CA VAL A 259 23.60 -3.65 -19.10
C VAL A 259 24.33 -4.84 -18.45
N GLY A 260 25.43 -5.28 -19.04
CA GLY A 260 26.19 -6.46 -18.62
C GLY A 260 26.08 -7.67 -19.56
N ASP A 261 25.25 -7.56 -20.61
CA ASP A 261 25.16 -8.55 -21.66
C ASP A 261 26.31 -8.35 -22.67
N GLU A 262 27.15 -9.38 -22.84
CA GLU A 262 28.32 -9.33 -23.73
C GLU A 262 27.93 -9.22 -25.21
N ASP A 263 26.85 -9.89 -25.62
CA ASP A 263 26.34 -9.83 -26.99
C ASP A 263 25.81 -8.43 -27.30
N TYR A 264 25.14 -7.80 -26.33
CA TYR A 264 24.72 -6.40 -26.48
C TYR A 264 25.91 -5.45 -26.62
N ALA A 265 26.96 -5.64 -25.81
CA ALA A 265 28.16 -4.82 -25.90
C ALA A 265 28.90 -4.99 -27.24
N ALA A 266 29.04 -6.23 -27.72
CA ALA A 266 29.62 -6.54 -29.02
C ALA A 266 28.79 -5.95 -30.16
N TRP A 267 27.45 -6.07 -30.08
CA TRP A 267 26.53 -5.52 -31.06
C TRP A 267 26.62 -3.99 -31.15
N LEU A 268 26.68 -3.29 -30.00
CA LEU A 268 26.86 -1.84 -29.95
C LEU A 268 28.15 -1.40 -30.62
N LYS A 269 29.26 -2.12 -30.39
CA LYS A 269 30.55 -1.85 -31.03
C LYS A 269 30.50 -2.06 -32.54
N MET A 270 29.86 -3.14 -33.00
CA MET A 270 29.70 -3.43 -34.43
C MET A 270 28.83 -2.39 -35.16
N HIS A 271 27.90 -1.76 -34.46
CA HIS A 271 26.94 -0.80 -35.01
C HIS A 271 27.23 0.64 -34.57
N GLU A 272 28.45 0.92 -34.13
CA GLU A 272 28.85 2.26 -33.70
C GLU A 272 28.59 3.30 -34.80
N GLY A 273 28.03 4.45 -34.41
CA GLY A 273 27.62 5.52 -35.33
C GLY A 273 26.33 5.23 -36.13
N LYS A 274 25.78 4.00 -36.13
CA LYS A 274 24.52 3.70 -36.82
C LYS A 274 23.31 4.12 -35.98
N LYS A 275 22.21 4.46 -36.66
CA LYS A 275 20.94 4.87 -36.03
C LYS A 275 20.41 3.81 -35.05
N CYS A 276 20.51 2.53 -35.39
CA CYS A 276 20.06 1.43 -34.53
C CYS A 276 20.78 1.38 -33.17
N ALA A 277 22.09 1.59 -33.14
CA ALA A 277 22.85 1.70 -31.90
C ALA A 277 22.43 2.94 -31.10
N GLY A 278 22.22 4.07 -31.78
CA GLY A 278 21.68 5.29 -31.17
C GLY A 278 20.32 5.07 -30.48
N TRP A 279 19.39 4.37 -31.14
CA TRP A 279 18.08 4.05 -30.54
C TRP A 279 18.22 3.11 -29.34
N ALA A 280 19.05 2.07 -29.43
CA ALA A 280 19.28 1.14 -28.33
C ALA A 280 19.86 1.85 -27.10
N LEU A 281 20.84 2.74 -27.29
CA LEU A 281 21.41 3.57 -26.23
C LEU A 281 20.37 4.52 -25.64
N ALA A 282 19.54 5.16 -26.48
CA ALA A 282 18.44 6.03 -26.03
C ALA A 282 17.40 5.27 -25.21
N MET A 283 16.99 4.06 -25.62
CA MET A 283 16.06 3.21 -24.87
C MET A 283 16.64 2.81 -23.51
N SER A 284 17.91 2.40 -23.47
CA SER A 284 18.62 2.03 -22.24
C SER A 284 18.72 3.21 -21.27
N ARG A 285 19.09 4.40 -21.77
CA ARG A 285 19.14 5.63 -20.98
C ARG A 285 17.75 6.05 -20.49
N LEU A 286 16.74 6.02 -21.36
CA LEU A 286 15.34 6.32 -21.04
C LEU A 286 14.84 5.43 -19.89
N ARG A 287 15.08 4.11 -19.96
CA ARG A 287 14.65 3.17 -18.92
C ARG A 287 15.23 3.52 -17.55
N ARG A 288 16.53 3.83 -17.49
CA ARG A 288 17.23 4.18 -16.24
C ARG A 288 16.76 5.53 -15.68
N ALA A 289 16.76 6.57 -16.51
CA ALA A 289 16.37 7.92 -16.10
C ALA A 289 14.89 7.98 -15.68
N ASN A 290 13.99 7.36 -16.45
CA ASN A 290 12.57 7.32 -16.13
C ASN A 290 12.30 6.51 -14.85
N ARG A 291 12.99 5.38 -14.63
CA ARG A 291 12.87 4.63 -13.37
C ARG A 291 13.28 5.49 -12.18
N LEU A 292 14.42 6.17 -12.23
CA LEU A 292 14.85 7.05 -11.15
C LEU A 292 13.86 8.19 -10.91
N LYS A 293 13.41 8.86 -11.99
CA LYS A 293 12.39 9.91 -11.91
C LYS A 293 11.11 9.41 -11.22
N LYS A 294 10.64 8.20 -11.56
CA LYS A 294 9.46 7.59 -10.92
C LYS A 294 9.68 7.27 -9.44
N VAL A 295 10.89 6.87 -9.04
CA VAL A 295 11.22 6.70 -7.63
C VAL A 295 11.16 8.05 -6.90
N LEU A 296 11.75 9.10 -7.45
CA LEU A 296 11.73 10.45 -6.84
C LEU A 296 10.32 11.03 -6.75
N GLU A 297 9.47 10.85 -7.78
CA GLU A 297 8.04 11.23 -7.73
C GLU A 297 7.29 10.45 -6.63
N SER A 298 7.62 9.17 -6.44
CA SER A 298 7.08 8.35 -5.36
C SER A 298 7.55 8.85 -3.98
N MET A 299 8.79 9.32 -3.86
CA MET A 299 9.31 9.96 -2.65
C MET A 299 8.56 11.27 -2.34
N GLN A 300 8.36 12.14 -3.33
CA GLN A 300 7.62 13.40 -3.17
C GLN A 300 6.18 13.18 -2.68
N SER A 301 5.45 12.20 -3.25
CA SER A 301 4.08 11.91 -2.79
C SER A 301 4.00 11.38 -1.36
N ARG A 302 5.13 10.99 -0.76
CA ARG A 302 5.25 10.56 0.64
C ARG A 302 5.85 11.63 1.55
N ARG A 303 6.03 12.86 1.05
CA ARG A 303 6.46 13.99 1.86
C ARG A 303 5.35 14.37 2.84
N ARG A 304 5.64 14.27 4.13
CA ARG A 304 4.70 14.68 5.16
C ARG A 304 4.66 16.20 5.30
N GLY A 305 3.46 16.77 5.29
CA GLY A 305 3.27 18.22 5.35
C GLY A 305 3.71 18.87 6.67
N SER A 306 3.59 18.15 7.79
CA SER A 306 3.85 18.71 9.12
C SER A 306 5.33 18.91 9.45
N ASP A 307 6.23 18.06 8.94
CA ASP A 307 7.66 18.11 9.27
C ASP A 307 8.57 17.88 8.06
N GLY A 308 8.01 17.73 6.86
CA GLY A 308 8.76 17.47 5.65
C GLY A 308 9.43 16.10 5.59
N ARG A 309 9.20 15.18 6.52
CA ARG A 309 9.84 13.84 6.43
C ARG A 309 9.18 13.01 5.35
N MET A 310 9.97 12.16 4.69
CA MET A 310 9.43 11.15 3.79
C MET A 310 9.04 9.92 4.60
N VAL A 311 7.76 9.62 4.66
CA VAL A 311 7.28 8.35 5.22
C VAL A 311 7.46 7.22 4.22
N TYR A 312 7.51 6.00 4.69
CA TYR A 312 7.63 4.83 3.84
C TYR A 312 6.91 3.64 4.47
N GLU A 313 6.88 2.52 3.76
CA GLU A 313 6.25 1.29 4.24
C GLU A 313 7.26 0.14 4.17
N LEU A 314 7.25 -0.70 5.18
CA LEU A 314 8.07 -1.91 5.24
C LEU A 314 7.22 -3.07 5.74
N LYS A 315 7.28 -4.19 5.03
CA LYS A 315 6.53 -5.39 5.35
C LYS A 315 7.33 -6.28 6.28
N TYR A 316 6.95 -6.29 7.55
CA TYR A 316 7.41 -7.28 8.54
C TYR A 316 7.10 -8.70 8.08
N PHE A 317 8.05 -9.64 8.16
CA PHE A 317 7.92 -11.00 7.61
C PHE A 317 7.39 -10.99 6.17
N GLY A 318 8.05 -10.20 5.32
CA GLY A 318 7.69 -10.06 3.92
C GLY A 318 8.20 -11.20 3.04
N ALA A 319 9.32 -11.82 3.45
CA ALA A 319 9.88 -13.01 2.83
C ALA A 319 9.63 -14.26 3.72
N THR A 320 9.61 -15.43 3.09
CA THR A 320 9.46 -16.74 3.78
C THR A 320 10.55 -17.01 4.81
N THR A 321 11.73 -16.38 4.65
CA THR A 321 12.86 -16.48 5.60
C THR A 321 12.72 -15.58 6.83
N GLY A 322 11.58 -14.89 7.00
CA GLY A 322 11.37 -13.91 8.07
C GLY A 322 11.95 -12.52 7.78
N ARG A 323 12.66 -12.33 6.67
CA ARG A 323 13.19 -11.02 6.29
C ARG A 323 12.08 -10.01 5.98
N TRP A 324 12.35 -8.75 6.32
CA TRP A 324 11.53 -7.61 5.92
C TRP A 324 11.63 -7.38 4.42
N ALA A 325 10.52 -6.96 3.81
CA ALA A 325 10.45 -6.63 2.39
C ALA A 325 9.86 -5.23 2.18
N GLY A 326 10.30 -4.53 1.14
CA GLY A 326 9.67 -3.28 0.70
C GLY A 326 8.23 -3.48 0.25
N THR A 327 7.38 -2.47 0.49
CA THR A 327 5.98 -2.49 0.07
C THR A 327 5.48 -1.07 -0.23
N GLY A 328 4.19 -0.92 -0.51
CA GLY A 328 3.57 0.39 -0.64
C GLY A 328 4.10 1.24 -1.80
N GLY A 329 4.60 0.64 -2.89
CA GLY A 329 5.02 1.37 -4.09
C GLY A 329 6.39 2.09 -4.02
N LEU A 330 7.07 2.09 -2.86
CA LEU A 330 8.44 2.60 -2.71
C LEU A 330 9.27 1.65 -1.85
N ASN A 331 10.20 0.92 -2.47
CA ASN A 331 11.08 0.00 -1.75
C ASN A 331 12.40 0.68 -1.36
N MET A 332 12.47 1.15 -0.11
CA MET A 332 13.66 1.76 0.49
C MET A 332 14.89 0.84 0.52
N GLN A 333 14.70 -0.49 0.52
CA GLN A 333 15.80 -1.46 0.58
C GLN A 333 16.51 -1.64 -0.77
N ASN A 334 15.93 -1.16 -1.87
CA ASN A 334 16.42 -1.40 -3.22
C ASN A 334 16.79 -0.11 -3.99
N PHE A 335 17.18 0.93 -3.27
CA PHE A 335 17.77 2.10 -3.90
C PHE A 335 19.10 1.76 -4.57
N ASN A 336 19.33 2.34 -5.76
CA ASN A 336 20.56 2.13 -6.50
C ASN A 336 21.76 2.50 -5.61
N ARG A 337 22.85 1.73 -5.72
CA ARG A 337 24.13 2.02 -5.05
C ARG A 337 25.02 2.95 -5.86
N LYS A 338 24.89 2.89 -7.19
CA LYS A 338 25.64 3.72 -8.14
C LYS A 338 24.75 4.86 -8.60
N GLU A 339 25.41 5.96 -8.94
CA GLU A 339 24.77 7.12 -9.51
C GLU A 339 24.06 6.79 -10.83
N VAL A 340 22.95 7.46 -11.06
CA VAL A 340 22.24 7.43 -12.34
C VAL A 340 22.01 8.86 -12.78
N GLU A 341 22.52 9.20 -13.97
CA GLU A 341 22.52 10.59 -14.48
C GLU A 341 23.15 11.58 -13.48
N GLY A 342 24.23 11.16 -12.81
CA GLY A 342 24.97 11.98 -11.83
C GLY A 342 24.29 12.13 -10.46
N LEU A 343 23.19 11.41 -10.21
CA LEU A 343 22.49 11.43 -8.93
C LEU A 343 22.70 10.15 -8.13
N ASP A 344 23.25 10.27 -6.93
CA ASP A 344 23.17 9.24 -5.89
C ASP A 344 21.90 9.45 -5.05
N ILE A 345 20.91 8.61 -5.26
CA ILE A 345 19.62 8.68 -4.55
C ILE A 345 19.76 8.47 -3.03
N ARG A 346 20.89 7.97 -2.53
CA ARG A 346 21.09 7.74 -1.08
C ARG A 346 21.64 8.96 -0.37
N LYS A 347 22.05 9.98 -1.12
CA LYS A 347 22.58 11.26 -0.62
C LYS A 347 21.57 12.40 -0.74
N VAL A 348 20.39 12.10 -1.28
CA VAL A 348 19.26 13.05 -1.31
C VAL A 348 18.62 13.18 0.04
#